data_AF-A0A6B1HIH6-F1
#
_entry.id   AF-A0A6B1HIH6-F1
#
_cell.length_a   1.000
_cell.length_b   1.000
_cell.length_c   1.000
_cell.angle_alpha   90.00
_cell.angle_beta   90.00
_cell.angle_gamma   90.00
#
_symmetry.space_group_name_H-M   'P 1'
#
loop_
_entity.id
_entity.type
_entity.pdbx_description
1 polymer ?
#
loop_
_entity_poly.entity_id
_entity_poly.type
_entity_poly.pdbx_seq_one_letter_code
_entity_poly.pdbx_strand_id
1 'polypeptide(L)'
;QAPEVRSNCVRVYYEAGYHVDLPVYRRVVTSTIFGEQTHYELAASSGWKRSDARDVTDWYEEERSKSADGQQVRRLNRDLKKYARSRHSWRAGILSGFGISVLVLERFQQDDREDRALYDTMVAIRDRLDWDLEVAHPVTPGDYITSGADDARARSFREKLSDAIDALQPLFKADCTREEALNCWDKVFATTFFGERLENEQRASMTAPAIIGSAALLTSTSGAADAVDSAGGGRSA
;
A
#
# COMPACT_ATOMS: atom_id res chain seq x y z
N GLN A 1 11.42 25.75 4.65
CA GLN A 1 11.92 25.07 5.87
C GLN A 1 13.37 24.67 5.63
N ALA A 2 14.27 24.85 6.61
CA ALA A 2 15.66 24.40 6.45
C ALA A 2 15.75 22.86 6.36
N PRO A 3 16.77 22.30 5.70
CA PRO A 3 17.00 20.86 5.71
C PRO A 3 17.12 20.32 7.14
N GLU A 4 16.62 19.11 7.35
CA GLU A 4 16.59 18.46 8.66
C GLU A 4 17.39 17.15 8.63
N VAL A 5 18.33 17.00 9.56
CA VAL A 5 19.05 15.73 9.74
C VAL A 5 18.14 14.75 10.46
N ARG A 6 17.78 13.66 9.78
CA ARG A 6 17.04 12.52 10.33
C ARG A 6 18.03 11.40 10.68
N SER A 7 17.52 10.35 11.30
CA SER A 7 18.34 9.21 11.72
C SER A 7 19.10 8.58 10.53
N ASN A 8 18.49 8.46 9.35
CA ASN A 8 19.09 7.75 8.21
C ASN A 8 19.28 8.61 6.94
N CYS A 9 18.97 9.91 6.99
CA CYS A 9 19.01 10.78 5.82
C CYS A 9 19.05 12.26 6.21
N VAL A 10 19.36 13.12 5.24
CA VAL A 10 19.04 14.55 5.29
C VAL A 10 17.74 14.78 4.54
N ARG A 11 16.72 15.30 5.20
CA ARG A 11 15.43 15.63 4.59
C ARG A 11 15.42 17.08 4.10
N VAL A 12 15.18 17.27 2.81
CA VAL A 12 15.06 18.58 2.17
C VAL A 12 13.59 18.85 1.87
N TYR A 13 13.07 20.00 2.31
CA TYR A 13 11.67 20.39 2.14
C TYR A 13 11.52 21.38 0.99
N TYR A 14 10.55 21.14 0.11
CA TYR A 14 10.23 21.99 -1.03
C TYR A 14 8.93 22.77 -0.79
N GLU A 15 8.83 23.97 -1.37
CA GLU A 15 7.66 24.86 -1.19
C GLU A 15 6.35 24.24 -1.69
N ALA A 16 6.41 23.38 -2.70
CA ALA A 16 5.27 22.63 -3.22
C ALA A 16 4.69 21.58 -2.24
N GLY A 17 5.22 21.48 -1.02
CA GLY A 17 4.67 20.65 0.06
C GLY A 17 5.21 19.22 0.12
N TYR A 18 6.16 18.87 -0.75
CA TYR A 18 6.87 17.59 -0.70
C TYR A 18 8.27 17.73 -0.10
N HIS A 19 8.90 16.60 0.21
CA HIS A 19 10.29 16.54 0.65
C HIS A 19 11.04 15.44 -0.10
N VAL A 20 12.37 15.58 -0.16
CA VAL A 20 13.28 14.56 -0.67
C VAL A 20 14.20 14.14 0.47
N ASP A 21 14.28 12.83 0.70
CA ASP A 21 15.21 12.24 1.66
C ASP A 21 16.49 11.87 0.93
N LEU A 22 17.62 12.40 1.41
CA LEU A 22 18.96 12.17 0.87
C LEU A 22 19.74 11.24 1.82
N PRO A 23 19.66 9.91 1.63
CA PRO A 23 20.50 8.96 2.35
C PRO A 23 21.95 9.02 1.85
N VAL A 24 22.91 8.78 2.76
CA VAL A 24 24.34 8.73 2.41
C VAL A 24 24.83 7.30 2.55
N TYR A 25 25.36 6.76 1.45
CA TYR A 25 25.91 5.41 1.42
C TYR A 25 27.43 5.43 1.23
N ARG A 26 28.11 4.41 1.77
CA ARG A 26 29.49 4.09 1.40
C ARG A 26 29.59 2.67 0.85
N ARG A 27 30.54 2.46 -0.05
CA ARG A 27 30.93 1.14 -0.54
C ARG A 27 32.11 0.64 0.29
N VAL A 28 31.99 -0.57 0.82
CA VAL A 28 33.02 -1.23 1.61
C VAL A 28 33.49 -2.47 0.85
N VAL A 29 34.80 -2.61 0.68
CA VAL A 29 35.43 -3.77 0.06
C VAL A 29 36.24 -4.49 1.12
N THR A 30 35.91 -5.76 1.35
CA THR A 30 36.57 -6.61 2.35
C THR A 30 37.21 -7.79 1.65
N SER A 31 38.51 -8.01 1.89
CA SER A 31 39.19 -9.22 1.42
C SER A 31 38.79 -10.41 2.30
N THR A 32 38.32 -11.47 1.66
CA THR A 32 37.98 -12.75 2.30
C THR A 32 38.85 -13.87 1.72
N ILE A 33 38.82 -15.04 2.35
CA ILE A 33 39.50 -16.24 1.82
C ILE A 33 38.96 -16.67 0.43
N PHE A 34 37.77 -16.17 0.03
CA PHE A 34 37.14 -16.44 -1.26
C PHE A 34 37.28 -15.27 -2.25
N GLY A 35 38.14 -14.28 -1.95
CA GLY A 35 38.33 -13.08 -2.75
C GLY A 35 37.71 -11.83 -2.14
N GLU A 36 37.64 -10.74 -2.91
CA GLU A 36 37.05 -9.49 -2.45
C GLU A 36 35.53 -9.55 -2.43
N GLN A 37 34.93 -9.14 -1.32
CA GLN A 37 33.50 -8.96 -1.18
C GLN A 37 33.17 -7.48 -1.04
N THR A 38 32.24 -7.01 -1.87
CA THR A 38 31.72 -5.64 -1.80
C THR A 38 30.38 -5.64 -1.08
N HIS A 39 30.20 -4.72 -0.15
CA HIS A 39 28.90 -4.43 0.46
C HIS A 39 28.71 -2.91 0.62
N TYR A 40 27.48 -2.52 0.94
CA TYR A 40 27.09 -1.13 1.11
C TYR A 40 26.59 -0.88 2.52
N GLU A 41 26.92 0.30 3.03
CA GLU A 41 26.49 0.75 4.34
C GLU A 41 25.84 2.13 4.24
N LEU A 42 24.74 2.28 4.97
CA LEU A 42 23.98 3.52 5.13
C LEU A 42 24.50 4.27 6.37
N ALA A 43 24.70 5.57 6.22
CA ALA A 43 24.92 6.46 7.36
C ALA A 43 23.63 6.57 8.18
N ALA A 44 23.73 6.22 9.45
CA ALA A 44 22.68 6.30 10.45
C ALA A 44 23.16 7.12 11.66
N SER A 45 22.23 7.54 12.52
CA SER A 45 22.55 8.23 13.78
C SER A 45 23.41 7.38 14.73
N SER A 46 23.41 6.05 14.55
CA SER A 46 24.25 5.09 15.28
C SER A 46 25.58 4.76 14.60
N GLY A 47 25.92 5.41 13.48
CA GLY A 47 27.12 5.12 12.69
C GLY A 47 26.79 4.51 11.33
N TRP A 48 27.60 3.57 10.85
CA TRP A 48 27.38 2.91 9.57
C TRP A 48 26.62 1.59 9.78
N LYS A 49 25.51 1.41 9.07
CA LYS A 49 24.71 0.18 9.10
C LYS A 49 24.74 -0.49 7.74
N ARG A 50 25.01 -1.79 7.68
CA ARG A 50 24.89 -2.58 6.44
C ARG A 50 23.47 -2.47 5.89
N SER A 51 23.34 -1.91 4.69
CA SER A 51 22.07 -1.68 4.01
C SER A 51 22.31 -1.33 2.56
N ASP A 52 21.69 -2.09 1.66
CA ASP A 52 21.64 -1.78 0.23
C ASP A 52 20.17 -1.56 -0.17
N ALA A 53 19.86 -0.37 -0.69
CA ALA A 53 18.52 -0.05 -1.14
C ALA A 53 18.11 -0.85 -2.40
N ARG A 54 19.10 -1.35 -3.16
CA ARG A 54 18.85 -2.17 -4.35
C ARG A 54 18.33 -3.54 -3.96
N ASP A 55 18.88 -4.15 -2.91
CA ASP A 55 18.43 -5.46 -2.42
C ASP A 55 16.92 -5.43 -2.12
N VAL A 56 16.43 -4.38 -1.46
CA VAL A 56 14.99 -4.22 -1.18
C VAL A 56 14.16 -4.06 -2.45
N THR A 57 14.68 -3.34 -3.44
CA THR A 57 14.00 -3.15 -4.73
C THR A 57 13.93 -4.47 -5.50
N ASP A 58 15.04 -5.20 -5.55
CA ASP A 58 15.16 -6.47 -6.27
C ASP A 58 14.28 -7.53 -5.61
N TRP A 59 14.30 -7.63 -4.28
CA TRP A 59 13.40 -8.50 -3.53
C TRP A 59 11.92 -8.19 -3.82
N TYR A 60 11.52 -6.91 -3.79
CA TYR A 60 10.13 -6.53 -4.04
C TYR A 60 9.69 -6.92 -5.45
N GLU A 61 10.53 -6.66 -6.46
CA GLU A 61 10.22 -7.01 -7.84
C GLU A 61 10.21 -8.53 -8.06
N GLU A 62 11.12 -9.27 -7.42
CA GLU A 62 11.15 -10.73 -7.45
C GLU A 62 9.87 -11.32 -6.84
N GLU A 63 9.51 -10.96 -5.62
CA GLU A 63 8.29 -11.47 -4.96
C GLU A 63 7.03 -11.08 -5.73
N ARG A 64 6.97 -9.85 -6.23
CA ARG A 64 5.88 -9.41 -7.11
C ARG A 64 5.80 -10.25 -8.39
N SER A 65 6.94 -10.60 -8.99
CA SER A 65 6.95 -11.43 -10.21
C SER A 65 6.52 -12.88 -9.96
N LYS A 66 6.69 -13.38 -8.73
CA LYS A 66 6.22 -14.71 -8.30
C LYS A 66 4.71 -14.72 -7.96
N SER A 67 4.14 -13.56 -7.65
CA SER A 67 2.71 -13.46 -7.37
C SER A 67 1.86 -13.74 -8.61
N ALA A 68 0.65 -14.26 -8.39
CA ALA A 68 -0.24 -14.65 -9.49
C ALA A 68 -0.73 -13.45 -10.32
N ASP A 69 -0.84 -12.26 -9.71
CA ASP A 69 -1.00 -10.99 -10.42
C ASP A 69 -0.14 -9.89 -9.78
N GLY A 70 1.07 -9.72 -10.33
CA GLY A 70 2.01 -8.70 -9.89
C GLY A 70 1.58 -7.26 -10.14
N GLN A 71 0.55 -7.01 -10.96
CA GLN A 71 0.01 -5.66 -11.13
C GLN A 71 -1.03 -5.35 -10.05
N GLN A 72 -1.92 -6.31 -9.75
CA GLN A 72 -2.87 -6.19 -8.65
C GLN A 72 -2.14 -6.02 -7.31
N VAL A 73 -1.03 -6.75 -7.08
CA VAL A 73 -0.16 -6.52 -5.90
C VAL A 73 0.26 -5.06 -5.75
N ARG A 74 0.66 -4.38 -6.83
CA ARG A 74 1.06 -2.96 -6.78
C ARG A 74 -0.12 -2.05 -6.41
N ARG A 75 -1.30 -2.30 -6.96
CA ARG A 75 -2.52 -1.52 -6.68
C ARG A 75 -2.96 -1.70 -5.23
N LEU A 76 -3.08 -2.94 -4.75
CA LEU A 76 -3.43 -3.25 -3.36
C LEU A 76 -2.40 -2.69 -2.37
N ASN A 77 -1.10 -2.77 -2.69
CA ASN A 77 -0.06 -2.18 -1.86
C ASN A 77 -0.24 -0.65 -1.74
N ARG A 78 -0.53 0.04 -2.85
CA ARG A 78 -0.83 1.47 -2.85
C ARG A 78 -2.08 1.78 -2.04
N ASP A 79 -3.13 0.98 -2.19
CA ASP A 79 -4.41 1.20 -1.52
C ASP A 79 -4.30 0.97 -0.01
N LEU A 80 -3.61 -0.08 0.44
CA LEU A 80 -3.35 -0.31 1.87
C LEU A 80 -2.46 0.78 2.48
N LYS A 81 -1.47 1.30 1.74
CA LYS A 81 -0.70 2.48 2.18
C LYS A 81 -1.57 3.72 2.27
N LYS A 82 -2.48 3.93 1.31
CA LYS A 82 -3.45 5.03 1.35
C LYS A 82 -4.37 4.88 2.56
N TYR A 83 -4.87 3.68 2.82
CA TYR A 83 -5.70 3.37 3.97
C TYR A 83 -4.97 3.70 5.28
N ALA A 84 -3.75 3.19 5.47
CA ALA A 84 -2.92 3.47 6.65
C ALA A 84 -2.61 4.96 6.85
N ARG A 85 -2.67 5.77 5.78
CA ARG A 85 -2.39 7.21 5.79
C ARG A 85 -3.63 8.08 5.65
N SER A 86 -4.81 7.48 5.56
CA SER A 86 -6.11 8.15 5.33
C SER A 86 -6.44 9.18 6.41
N ARG A 87 -6.04 8.91 7.65
CA ARG A 87 -6.30 9.76 8.81
C ARG A 87 -5.00 10.32 9.36
N HIS A 88 -4.96 11.64 9.53
CA HIS A 88 -3.78 12.34 10.06
C HIS A 88 -3.36 11.84 11.45
N SER A 89 -4.34 11.49 12.30
CA SER A 89 -4.10 10.97 13.66
C SER A 89 -3.35 9.64 13.70
N TRP A 90 -3.36 8.86 12.62
CA TRP A 90 -2.68 7.54 12.59
C TRP A 90 -1.18 7.66 12.27
N ARG A 91 -0.74 8.75 11.63
CA ARG A 91 0.57 8.83 10.96
C ARG A 91 1.77 8.54 11.88
N ALA A 92 1.69 8.88 13.17
CA ALA A 92 2.78 8.66 14.11
C ALA A 92 2.83 7.22 14.66
N GLY A 93 1.68 6.55 14.72
CA GLY A 93 1.49 5.27 15.40
C GLY A 93 1.18 4.08 14.49
N ILE A 94 1.07 4.29 13.18
CA ILE A 94 0.76 3.22 12.22
C ILE A 94 2.03 2.55 11.68
N LEU A 95 1.89 1.29 11.23
CA LEU A 95 2.97 0.55 10.58
C LEU A 95 3.57 1.31 9.39
N SER A 96 4.89 1.18 9.21
CA SER A 96 5.60 1.85 8.12
C SER A 96 5.11 1.34 6.76
N GLY A 97 5.18 2.19 5.73
CA GLY A 97 4.81 1.78 4.37
C GLY A 97 5.65 0.61 3.84
N PHE A 98 6.88 0.45 4.33
CA PHE A 98 7.70 -0.71 4.01
C PHE A 98 7.17 -1.98 4.68
N GLY A 99 6.84 -1.93 5.98
CA GLY A 99 6.19 -3.06 6.68
C GLY A 99 4.87 -3.49 6.03
N ILE A 100 4.04 -2.52 5.62
CA ILE A 100 2.82 -2.80 4.85
C ILE A 100 3.16 -3.51 3.53
N SER A 101 4.24 -3.13 2.85
CA SER A 101 4.62 -3.77 1.58
C SER A 101 5.04 -5.22 1.75
N VAL A 102 5.77 -5.53 2.83
CA VAL A 102 6.14 -6.89 3.20
C VAL A 102 4.90 -7.73 3.47
N LEU A 103 4.00 -7.24 4.34
CA LEU A 103 2.76 -7.95 4.66
C LEU A 103 1.87 -8.19 3.44
N VAL A 104 1.80 -7.24 2.51
CA VAL A 104 1.06 -7.43 1.25
C VAL A 104 1.66 -8.54 0.41
N LEU A 105 2.99 -8.60 0.27
CA LEU A 105 3.63 -9.69 -0.47
C LEU A 105 3.49 -11.04 0.25
N GLU A 106 3.52 -11.07 1.59
CA GLU A 106 3.29 -12.30 2.36
C GLU A 106 1.87 -12.86 2.23
N ARG A 107 0.87 -11.99 2.06
CA ARG A 107 -0.56 -12.34 2.28
C ARG A 107 -1.49 -11.96 1.14
N PHE A 108 -0.96 -11.56 -0.01
CA PHE A 108 -1.73 -11.22 -1.19
C PHE A 108 -2.75 -12.31 -1.54
N GLN A 109 -4.00 -11.90 -1.71
CA GLN A 109 -5.10 -12.72 -2.20
C GLN A 109 -5.53 -12.19 -3.57
N GLN A 110 -5.30 -12.97 -4.61
CA GLN A 110 -5.75 -12.63 -5.96
C GLN A 110 -7.27 -12.86 -6.08
N ASP A 111 -7.95 -11.94 -6.74
CA ASP A 111 -9.32 -12.15 -7.23
C ASP A 111 -9.54 -11.32 -8.51
N ASP A 112 -10.43 -11.78 -9.39
CA ASP A 112 -10.81 -11.03 -10.59
C ASP A 112 -11.47 -9.68 -10.24
N ARG A 113 -12.08 -9.59 -9.06
CA ARG A 113 -12.64 -8.37 -8.50
C ARG A 113 -11.66 -7.70 -7.54
N GLU A 114 -11.22 -6.49 -7.89
CA GLU A 114 -10.26 -5.71 -7.09
C GLU A 114 -10.75 -5.46 -5.65
N ASP A 115 -12.05 -5.20 -5.46
CA ASP A 115 -12.64 -4.94 -4.15
C ASP A 115 -12.60 -6.19 -3.25
N ARG A 116 -12.77 -7.37 -3.85
CA ARG A 116 -12.65 -8.66 -3.16
C ARG A 116 -11.20 -9.00 -2.85
N ALA A 117 -10.30 -8.86 -3.82
CA ALA A 117 -8.86 -9.05 -3.62
C ALA A 117 -8.31 -8.17 -2.49
N LEU A 118 -8.75 -6.90 -2.44
CA LEU A 118 -8.39 -5.98 -1.37
C LEU A 118 -8.93 -6.42 -0.01
N TYR A 119 -10.22 -6.78 0.09
CA TYR A 119 -10.83 -7.25 1.33
C TYR A 119 -10.15 -8.54 1.84
N ASP A 120 -9.99 -9.54 0.99
CA ASP A 120 -9.40 -10.82 1.37
C ASP A 120 -7.92 -10.65 1.77
N THR A 121 -7.19 -9.75 1.10
CA THR A 121 -5.82 -9.37 1.51
C THR A 121 -5.81 -8.64 2.86
N MET A 122 -6.77 -7.74 3.15
CA MET A 122 -6.90 -7.11 4.47
C MET A 122 -7.10 -8.15 5.58
N VAL A 123 -8.00 -9.12 5.35
CA VAL A 123 -8.27 -10.23 6.29
C VAL A 123 -7.00 -11.05 6.51
N ALA A 124 -6.34 -11.50 5.43
CA ALA A 124 -5.16 -12.33 5.52
C ALA A 124 -3.99 -11.63 6.24
N ILE A 125 -3.80 -10.32 6.05
CA ILE A 125 -2.81 -9.53 6.80
C ILE A 125 -3.20 -9.39 8.27
N ARG A 126 -4.47 -9.09 8.56
CA ARG A 126 -4.95 -8.97 9.94
C ARG A 126 -4.72 -10.28 10.69
N ASP A 127 -5.10 -11.42 10.10
CA ASP A 127 -4.94 -12.75 10.69
C ASP A 127 -3.45 -13.08 10.92
N ARG A 128 -2.58 -12.70 9.97
CA ARG A 128 -1.12 -12.82 10.11
C ARG A 128 -0.59 -12.05 11.33
N LEU A 129 -1.11 -10.84 11.57
CA LEU A 129 -0.75 -9.98 12.69
C LEU A 129 -1.46 -10.34 14.02
N ASP A 130 -2.59 -11.05 13.95
CA ASP A 130 -3.21 -11.67 15.14
C ASP A 130 -2.33 -12.80 15.66
N TRP A 131 -1.70 -13.57 14.76
CA TRP A 131 -0.76 -14.64 15.12
C TRP A 131 0.58 -14.10 15.63
N ASP A 132 1.18 -13.16 14.91
CA ASP A 132 2.50 -12.64 15.24
C ASP A 132 2.68 -11.22 14.66
N LEU A 133 3.04 -10.27 15.53
CA LEU A 133 3.24 -8.88 15.17
C LEU A 133 4.63 -8.62 14.56
N GLU A 134 5.54 -9.58 14.64
CA GLU A 134 6.89 -9.42 14.11
C GLU A 134 6.92 -9.54 12.59
N VAL A 135 7.50 -8.53 11.95
CA VAL A 135 7.74 -8.50 10.51
C VAL A 135 9.24 -8.47 10.27
N ALA A 136 9.79 -9.57 9.77
CA ALA A 136 11.21 -9.69 9.48
C ALA A 136 11.63 -8.76 8.33
N HIS A 137 12.89 -8.32 8.34
CA HIS A 137 13.46 -7.59 7.23
C HIS A 137 13.76 -8.58 6.08
N PRO A 138 13.18 -8.40 4.89
CA PRO A 138 13.21 -9.44 3.86
C PRO A 138 14.60 -9.71 3.28
N VAL A 139 15.50 -8.73 3.34
CA VAL A 139 16.84 -8.81 2.72
C VAL A 139 18.00 -8.74 3.70
N THR A 140 17.72 -8.52 4.98
CA THR A 140 18.75 -8.40 6.01
C THR A 140 18.49 -9.47 7.07
N PRO A 141 19.11 -10.65 6.96
CA PRO A 141 18.86 -11.75 7.88
C PRO A 141 19.09 -11.33 9.34
N GLY A 142 18.13 -11.66 10.21
CA GLY A 142 18.17 -11.33 11.64
C GLY A 142 17.70 -9.91 12.00
N ASP A 143 17.48 -9.04 11.02
CA ASP A 143 16.85 -7.73 11.24
C ASP A 143 15.32 -7.85 11.14
N TYR A 144 14.62 -6.95 11.85
CA TYR A 144 13.17 -6.84 11.84
C TYR A 144 12.74 -5.40 11.51
N ILE A 145 11.60 -5.26 10.85
CA ILE A 145 10.93 -3.98 10.59
C ILE A 145 10.23 -3.47 11.86
N THR A 146 9.76 -4.40 12.68
CA THR A 146 9.09 -4.18 13.96
C THR A 146 10.05 -4.29 15.13
N SER A 147 9.72 -3.70 16.27
CA SER A 147 10.58 -3.65 17.46
C SER A 147 10.41 -4.82 18.43
N GLY A 148 9.86 -5.95 17.97
CA GLY A 148 9.61 -7.16 18.77
C GLY A 148 8.16 -7.63 18.75
N ALA A 149 7.87 -8.70 19.51
CA ALA A 149 6.58 -9.39 19.58
C ALA A 149 5.36 -8.52 19.96
N ASP A 150 5.57 -7.34 20.56
CA ASP A 150 4.51 -6.44 21.01
C ASP A 150 4.56 -5.05 20.32
N ASP A 151 5.05 -5.01 19.08
CA ASP A 151 5.20 -3.76 18.32
C ASP A 151 3.89 -2.98 18.20
N ALA A 152 3.88 -1.77 18.76
CA ALA A 152 2.69 -0.93 18.84
C ALA A 152 2.17 -0.50 17.46
N ARG A 153 3.04 -0.36 16.46
CA ARG A 153 2.66 0.08 15.11
C ARG A 153 2.04 -1.05 14.31
N ALA A 154 2.59 -2.25 14.42
CA ALA A 154 2.00 -3.46 13.86
C ALA A 154 0.63 -3.74 14.50
N ARG A 155 0.52 -3.64 15.83
CA ARG A 155 -0.76 -3.77 16.54
C ARG A 155 -1.78 -2.73 16.08
N SER A 156 -1.36 -1.47 15.97
CA SER A 156 -2.24 -0.39 15.49
C SER A 156 -2.73 -0.67 14.08
N PHE A 157 -1.86 -1.13 13.17
CA PHE A 157 -2.27 -1.47 11.82
C PHE A 157 -3.25 -2.64 11.78
N ARG A 158 -3.02 -3.69 12.57
CA ARG A 158 -3.94 -4.82 12.74
C ARG A 158 -5.31 -4.38 13.23
N GLU A 159 -5.38 -3.57 14.28
CA GLU A 159 -6.63 -3.02 14.80
C GLU A 159 -7.37 -2.19 13.75
N LYS A 160 -6.63 -1.43 12.93
CA LYS A 160 -7.23 -0.65 11.84
C LYS A 160 -7.77 -1.56 10.74
N LEU A 161 -7.06 -2.62 10.37
CA LEU A 161 -7.60 -3.62 9.47
C LEU A 161 -8.90 -4.23 10.02
N SER A 162 -8.97 -4.57 11.31
CA SER A 162 -10.23 -5.01 11.93
C SER A 162 -11.34 -3.97 11.80
N ASP A 163 -11.08 -2.69 12.12
CA ASP A 163 -12.04 -1.60 11.96
C ASP A 163 -12.55 -1.49 10.50
N ALA A 164 -11.68 -1.69 9.52
CA ALA A 164 -12.03 -1.65 8.10
C ALA A 164 -12.86 -2.87 7.68
N ILE A 165 -12.46 -4.08 8.10
CA ILE A 165 -13.17 -5.32 7.82
C ILE A 165 -14.60 -5.26 8.39
N ASP A 166 -14.76 -4.70 9.59
CA ASP A 166 -16.07 -4.48 10.21
C ASP A 166 -16.90 -3.45 9.45
N ALA A 167 -16.28 -2.36 8.98
CA ALA A 167 -16.94 -1.36 8.16
C ALA A 167 -17.42 -1.91 6.80
N LEU A 168 -16.80 -2.98 6.29
CA LEU A 168 -17.12 -3.61 5.02
C LEU A 168 -18.14 -4.74 5.13
N GLN A 169 -18.53 -5.16 6.36
CA GLN A 169 -19.54 -6.22 6.56
C GLN A 169 -20.86 -6.02 5.78
N PRO A 170 -21.40 -4.80 5.63
CA PRO A 170 -22.61 -4.60 4.84
C PRO A 170 -22.52 -5.08 3.40
N LEU A 171 -21.32 -5.11 2.79
CA LEU A 171 -21.10 -5.56 1.40
C LEU A 171 -21.52 -7.01 1.15
N PHE A 172 -21.57 -7.82 2.21
CA PHE A 172 -21.89 -9.25 2.12
C PHE A 172 -23.38 -9.54 2.36
N LYS A 173 -24.20 -8.51 2.63
CA LYS A 173 -25.64 -8.69 2.75
C LYS A 173 -26.29 -8.80 1.37
N ALA A 174 -27.28 -9.68 1.25
CA ALA A 174 -27.97 -9.91 -0.03
C ALA A 174 -28.74 -8.68 -0.55
N ASP A 175 -29.11 -7.78 0.36
CA ASP A 175 -29.83 -6.53 0.09
C ASP A 175 -28.92 -5.29 0.05
N CYS A 176 -27.59 -5.48 0.04
CA CYS A 176 -26.66 -4.37 -0.03
C CYS A 176 -26.89 -3.54 -1.30
N THR A 177 -27.23 -2.27 -1.10
CA THR A 177 -27.41 -1.32 -2.20
C THR A 177 -26.08 -0.77 -2.68
N ARG A 178 -26.06 -0.26 -3.91
CA ARG A 178 -24.87 0.39 -4.48
C ARG A 178 -24.43 1.60 -3.64
N GLU A 179 -25.37 2.34 -3.08
CA GLU A 179 -25.09 3.50 -2.21
C GLU A 179 -24.40 3.06 -0.90
N GLU A 180 -24.95 2.05 -0.23
CA GLU A 180 -24.34 1.47 0.98
C GLU A 180 -22.92 0.96 0.69
N ALA A 181 -22.73 0.28 -0.45
CA ALA A 181 -21.43 -0.26 -0.81
C ALA A 181 -20.35 0.83 -0.96
N LEU A 182 -20.68 1.94 -1.62
CA LEU A 182 -19.75 3.06 -1.74
C LEU A 182 -19.48 3.75 -0.40
N ASN A 183 -20.52 3.94 0.42
CA ASN A 183 -20.39 4.54 1.74
C ASN A 183 -19.47 3.71 2.65
N CYS A 184 -19.48 2.38 2.52
CA CYS A 184 -18.50 1.52 3.20
C CYS A 184 -17.06 1.85 2.79
N TRP A 185 -16.77 1.99 1.48
CA TRP A 185 -15.43 2.32 1.01
C TRP A 185 -14.99 3.76 1.35
N ASP A 186 -15.91 4.71 1.29
CA ASP A 186 -15.68 6.08 1.79
C ASP A 186 -15.28 6.08 3.26
N LYS A 187 -15.98 5.29 4.09
CA LYS A 187 -15.64 5.09 5.49
C LYS A 187 -14.27 4.46 5.68
N VAL A 188 -13.91 3.42 4.92
CA VAL A 188 -12.58 2.79 5.01
C VAL A 188 -11.49 3.81 4.68
N PHE A 189 -11.57 4.47 3.53
CA PHE A 189 -10.53 5.37 3.04
C PHE A 189 -10.59 6.80 3.60
N ALA A 190 -11.57 7.11 4.46
CA ALA A 190 -11.83 8.47 4.96
C ALA A 190 -11.93 9.49 3.82
N THR A 191 -12.80 9.20 2.85
CA THR A 191 -13.02 10.02 1.65
C THR A 191 -14.51 10.12 1.34
N THR A 192 -14.88 10.99 0.40
CA THR A 192 -16.22 11.12 -0.19
C THR A 192 -16.22 10.71 -1.66
N PHE A 193 -15.05 10.30 -2.18
CA PHE A 193 -14.84 10.03 -3.59
C PHE A 193 -15.80 8.98 -4.15
N PHE A 194 -16.13 7.93 -3.38
CA PHE A 194 -16.97 6.85 -3.88
C PHE A 194 -18.43 7.30 -3.96
N GLY A 195 -18.96 7.89 -2.88
CA GLY A 195 -20.32 8.44 -2.83
C GLY A 195 -20.58 9.52 -3.88
N GLU A 196 -19.65 10.47 -4.04
CA GLU A 196 -19.76 11.55 -5.04
C GLU A 196 -19.89 11.01 -6.48
N ARG A 197 -19.35 9.82 -6.79
CA ARG A 197 -19.56 9.20 -8.11
C ARG A 197 -21.00 8.81 -8.35
N LEU A 198 -21.70 8.27 -7.35
CA LEU A 198 -23.11 7.93 -7.48
C LEU A 198 -23.96 9.18 -7.75
N GLU A 199 -23.70 10.26 -7.01
CA GLU A 199 -24.39 11.53 -7.21
C GLU A 199 -24.16 12.09 -8.62
N ASN A 200 -22.92 12.03 -9.10
CA ASN A 200 -22.56 12.48 -10.44
C ASN A 200 -23.19 11.63 -11.54
N GLU A 201 -23.21 10.30 -11.39
CA GLU A 201 -23.88 9.37 -12.31
C GLU A 201 -25.40 9.64 -12.37
N GLN A 202 -26.04 9.85 -11.22
CA GLN A 202 -27.46 10.20 -11.14
C GLN A 202 -27.76 11.55 -11.81
N ARG A 203 -26.92 12.57 -11.57
CA ARG A 203 -27.06 13.90 -12.19
C ARG A 203 -26.87 13.85 -13.71
N ALA A 204 -25.92 13.06 -14.20
CA ALA A 204 -25.69 12.84 -15.62
C ALA A 204 -26.88 12.13 -16.29
N SER A 205 -27.45 11.14 -15.63
CA SER A 205 -28.65 10.42 -16.12
C SER A 205 -29.87 11.35 -16.25
N MET A 206 -30.07 12.27 -15.29
CA MET A 206 -31.18 13.23 -15.33
C MET A 206 -31.03 14.32 -16.41
N THR A 207 -29.81 14.56 -16.91
CA THR A 207 -29.52 15.60 -17.91
C THR A 207 -29.37 15.05 -19.33
N ALA A 208 -29.36 13.72 -19.50
CA ALA A 208 -29.32 13.07 -20.80
C ALA A 208 -30.69 13.18 -21.51
N PRO A 209 -30.74 13.61 -22.78
CA PRO A 209 -32.00 13.65 -23.53
C PRO A 209 -32.58 12.23 -23.65
N ALA A 210 -33.89 12.12 -23.44
CA ALA A 210 -34.64 10.86 -23.47
C ALA A 210 -34.74 10.27 -24.89
N ILE A 211 -33.62 9.83 -25.46
CA ILE A 211 -33.59 9.02 -26.68
C ILE A 211 -32.58 7.90 -26.48
N ILE A 212 -32.94 6.87 -25.72
CA ILE A 212 -32.20 5.60 -25.77
C ILE A 212 -33.20 4.45 -25.72
N GLY A 213 -33.45 3.86 -26.89
CA GLY A 213 -33.99 2.50 -27.00
C GLY A 213 -33.04 1.48 -26.39
N SER A 214 -33.59 0.35 -25.97
CA SER A 214 -33.02 -0.66 -25.05
C SER A 214 -31.61 -1.22 -25.35
N ALA A 215 -30.98 -0.86 -26.47
CA ALA A 215 -29.65 -1.32 -26.85
C ALA A 215 -28.49 -0.56 -26.16
N ALA A 216 -28.62 0.73 -25.85
CA ALA A 216 -27.46 1.50 -25.34
C ALA A 216 -27.23 1.38 -23.82
N LEU A 217 -28.21 0.90 -23.05
CA LEU A 217 -28.02 0.65 -21.61
C LEU A 217 -27.12 -0.56 -21.30
N LEU A 218 -27.01 -1.50 -22.23
CA LEU A 218 -26.18 -2.71 -22.08
C LEU A 218 -24.70 -2.44 -22.39
N THR A 219 -24.38 -1.35 -23.07
CA THR A 219 -23.01 -0.98 -23.44
C THR A 219 -22.30 -0.13 -22.38
N SER A 220 -23.04 0.49 -21.44
CA SER A 220 -22.46 1.33 -20.38
C SER A 220 -21.95 0.53 -19.18
N THR A 221 -22.42 -0.69 -18.96
CA THR A 221 -21.97 -1.55 -17.85
C THR A 221 -20.70 -2.35 -18.19
N SER A 222 -20.40 -2.51 -19.48
CA SER A 222 -19.21 -3.25 -19.96
C SER A 222 -17.93 -2.44 -19.94
N GLY A 223 -17.99 -1.10 -20.04
CA GLY A 223 -16.80 -0.24 -20.06
C GLY A 223 -16.09 -0.04 -18.72
N ALA A 224 -16.71 -0.41 -17.60
CA ALA A 224 -16.10 -0.26 -16.27
C ALA A 224 -15.17 -1.41 -15.88
N ALA A 225 -15.29 -2.57 -16.54
CA ALA A 225 -14.47 -3.75 -16.25
C ALA A 225 -13.04 -3.66 -16.82
N ASP A 226 -12.84 -2.86 -17.88
CA ASP A 226 -11.56 -2.80 -18.62
C ASP A 226 -10.71 -1.54 -18.35
N ALA A 227 -11.07 -0.71 -17.38
CA ALA A 227 -10.38 0.56 -17.12
C ALA A 227 -9.11 0.42 -16.25
N VAL A 228 -8.33 -0.65 -16.44
CA VAL A 228 -7.02 -0.80 -15.79
C VAL A 228 -5.94 -0.38 -16.78
N ASP A 229 -5.59 0.92 -16.75
CA ASP A 229 -4.43 1.41 -17.49
C ASP A 229 -3.15 0.81 -16.88
N SER A 230 -2.51 -0.06 -17.68
CA SER A 230 -1.30 -0.80 -17.31
C SER A 230 -0.02 0.03 -17.47
N ALA A 231 -0.12 1.28 -17.92
CA ALA A 231 1.02 2.18 -18.05
C ALA A 231 1.42 2.74 -16.67
N GLY A 232 2.18 1.94 -15.92
CA GLY A 232 2.92 2.44 -14.76
C GLY A 232 3.77 3.64 -15.16
N GLY A 233 3.48 4.81 -14.56
CA GLY A 233 4.20 6.05 -14.81
C GLY A 233 5.71 5.85 -14.66
N GLY A 234 6.43 6.21 -15.72
CA GLY A 234 7.88 6.10 -15.81
C GLY A 234 8.58 6.78 -14.63
N ARG A 235 9.61 6.10 -14.12
CA ARG A 235 10.55 6.68 -13.16
C ARG A 235 11.24 7.87 -13.81
N SER A 236 10.97 9.08 -13.32
CA SER A 236 11.92 10.17 -13.46
C SER A 236 13.11 9.89 -12.54
N ALA A 237 14.29 9.82 -13.14
CA ALA A 237 15.57 9.76 -12.45
C ALA A 237 15.80 10.97 -11.55
#